data_AF-X1J7J4-F1
#
_entry.id   AF-X1J7J4-F1
#
_cell.length_a   1.000
_cell.length_b   1.000
_cell.length_c   1.000
_cell.angle_alpha   90.00
_cell.angle_beta   90.00
_cell.angle_gamma   90.00
#
_symmetry.space_group_name_H-M   'P 1'
#
loop_
_entity.id
_entity.type
_entity.pdbx_description
1 polymer ?
#
loop_
_entity_poly.entity_id
_entity_poly.type
_entity_poly.pdbx_seq_one_letter_code
_entity_poly.pdbx_strand_id
1 'polypeptide(L)'
;MFRNPGLGAGVLAHGTYTAAQIRLPSPDLIKCDVDKFDGFLNREIKTIFEELGLPRAGRDCGNIDPSEVSLQTICSDRRELDEIVFTVLGLTGQEQLEVYRAVAQLARDRLARAASTK
;
A
#
# COMPACT_ATOMS: atom_id res chain seq x y z
N MET A 1 12.97 25.24 -13.95
CA MET A 1 12.49 23.94 -14.48
C MET A 1 13.55 22.90 -14.11
N PHE A 2 13.45 22.28 -12.94
CA PHE A 2 14.38 21.22 -12.50
C PHE A 2 13.57 19.94 -12.34
N ARG A 3 13.77 18.99 -13.24
CA ARG A 3 13.16 17.66 -13.15
C ARG A 3 13.98 16.86 -12.14
N ASN A 4 13.34 16.35 -11.09
CA ASN A 4 14.02 15.51 -10.10
C ASN A 4 14.64 14.29 -10.79
N PRO A 5 15.90 13.92 -10.48
CA PRO A 5 16.51 12.72 -11.02
C PRO A 5 15.74 11.49 -10.53
N GLY A 6 15.63 10.48 -11.39
CA GLY A 6 15.05 9.20 -11.00
C GLY A 6 16.04 8.40 -10.14
N LEU A 7 15.53 7.75 -9.09
CA LEU A 7 16.31 6.79 -8.29
C LEU A 7 16.23 5.36 -8.85
N GLY A 8 15.63 5.19 -10.04
CA GLY A 8 15.26 3.89 -10.60
C GLY A 8 13.84 3.45 -10.19
N ALA A 9 13.30 2.44 -10.88
CA ALA A 9 11.98 1.84 -10.60
C ALA A 9 10.78 2.80 -10.50
N GLY A 10 10.87 3.99 -11.13
CA GLY A 10 9.81 5.00 -11.13
C GLY A 10 9.79 5.91 -9.89
N VAL A 11 10.76 5.77 -8.98
CA VAL A 11 10.89 6.65 -7.81
C VAL A 11 11.67 7.91 -8.19
N LEU A 12 11.16 9.08 -7.80
CA LEU A 12 11.84 10.36 -7.95
C LEU A 12 12.66 10.67 -6.70
N ALA A 13 13.87 11.19 -6.90
CA ALA A 13 14.69 11.67 -5.80
C ALA A 13 14.08 12.96 -5.23
N HIS A 14 13.52 12.88 -4.04
CA HIS A 14 13.11 14.04 -3.27
C HIS A 14 14.21 14.38 -2.24
N GLY A 15 15.03 15.37 -2.56
CA GLY A 15 16.04 15.93 -1.64
C GLY A 15 15.46 16.96 -0.67
N THR A 16 16.26 17.38 0.31
CA THR A 16 15.90 18.38 1.35
C THR A 16 15.25 19.65 0.78
N TYR A 17 15.78 20.17 -0.32
CA TYR A 17 15.25 21.37 -0.99
C TYR A 17 13.90 21.15 -1.69
N THR A 18 13.57 19.91 -2.05
CA THR A 18 12.28 19.57 -2.66
C THR A 18 11.20 19.30 -1.62
N ALA A 19 11.58 18.88 -0.40
CA ALA A 19 10.64 18.70 0.70
C ALA A 19 9.94 20.01 1.06
N ALA A 20 10.67 21.14 1.06
CA ALA A 20 10.11 22.47 1.29
C ALA A 20 9.13 22.93 0.19
N GLN A 21 9.10 22.27 -0.96
CA GLN A 21 8.20 22.55 -2.08
C GLN A 21 6.94 21.67 -2.06
N ILE A 22 6.89 20.67 -1.18
CA ILE A 22 5.69 19.85 -0.99
C ILE A 22 4.63 20.76 -0.38
N ARG A 23 3.57 21.02 -1.16
CA ARG A 23 2.43 21.79 -0.65
C ARG A 23 1.69 20.93 0.37
N LEU A 24 1.85 21.28 1.64
CA LEU A 24 1.04 20.72 2.70
C LEU A 24 -0.27 21.50 2.80
N PRO A 25 -1.42 20.84 2.96
CA PRO A 25 -2.65 21.53 3.31
C PRO A 25 -2.46 22.23 4.67
N SER A 26 -3.00 23.44 4.82
CA SER A 26 -2.95 24.15 6.10
C SER A 26 -3.69 23.35 7.17
N PRO A 27 -3.07 23.03 8.33
CA PRO A 27 -3.71 22.27 9.40
C PRO A 27 -5.04 22.89 9.86
N ASP A 28 -5.10 24.23 9.93
CA ASP A 28 -6.28 24.99 10.35
C ASP A 28 -7.49 24.80 9.40
N LEU A 29 -7.24 24.38 8.16
CA LEU A 29 -8.29 24.10 7.17
C LEU A 29 -8.78 22.64 7.23
N ILE A 30 -8.01 21.75 7.87
CA ILE A 30 -8.39 20.35 8.03
C ILE A 30 -9.20 20.23 9.33
N LYS A 31 -10.52 20.18 9.20
CA LYS A 31 -11.41 19.75 10.29
C LYS A 31 -11.45 18.23 10.30
N CYS A 32 -10.48 17.59 10.95
CA CYS A 32 -10.53 16.16 11.23
C CYS A 32 -10.47 15.92 12.73
N ASP A 33 -11.22 14.91 13.16
CA ASP A 33 -11.23 14.44 14.53
C ASP A 33 -10.14 13.35 14.64
N VAL A 34 -8.92 13.79 14.97
CA VAL A 34 -7.71 12.95 14.94
C VAL A 34 -7.79 11.78 15.91
N ASP A 35 -8.49 11.97 17.03
CA ASP A 35 -8.70 10.96 18.08
C ASP A 35 -9.43 9.72 17.53
N LYS A 36 -10.24 9.88 16.47
CA LYS A 36 -10.88 8.75 15.78
C LYS A 36 -9.91 7.84 15.04
N PHE A 37 -8.70 8.34 14.74
CA PHE A 37 -7.67 7.61 14.02
C PHE A 37 -6.58 7.05 14.94
N ASP A 38 -6.64 7.28 16.26
CA ASP A 38 -5.59 6.83 17.18
C ASP A 38 -5.33 5.31 17.09
N GLY A 39 -6.37 4.51 16.91
CA GLY A 39 -6.23 3.07 16.72
C GLY A 39 -5.47 2.72 15.44
N PHE A 40 -5.70 3.46 14.35
CA PHE A 40 -5.02 3.25 13.07
C PHE A 40 -3.61 3.82 13.05
N LEU A 41 -3.37 4.99 13.67
CA LEU A 41 -2.09 5.67 13.68
C LEU A 41 -1.05 4.96 14.57
N ASN A 42 -1.51 4.30 15.64
CA ASN A 42 -0.63 3.62 16.60
C ASN A 42 -0.49 2.11 16.37
N ARG A 43 -1.14 1.55 15.34
CA ARG A 43 -1.04 0.11 15.03
C ARG A 43 0.34 -0.26 14.47
N GLU A 44 0.74 -1.51 14.66
CA GLU A 44 1.92 -2.06 13.98
C GLU A 44 1.67 -2.14 12.47
N ILE A 45 2.54 -1.51 11.67
CA ILE A 45 2.48 -1.59 10.21
C ILE A 45 3.11 -2.91 9.76
N LYS A 46 2.27 -3.81 9.24
CA LYS A 46 2.71 -5.12 8.75
C LYS A 46 3.14 -5.06 7.28
N THR A 47 3.70 -6.15 6.77
CA THR A 47 3.98 -6.26 5.33
C THR A 47 2.67 -6.32 4.53
N ILE A 48 2.72 -5.93 3.25
CA ILE A 48 1.54 -6.01 2.37
C ILE A 48 0.93 -7.42 2.31
N PHE A 49 1.75 -8.46 2.46
CA PHE A 49 1.27 -9.84 2.48
C PHE A 49 0.48 -10.13 3.76
N GLU A 50 1.05 -9.78 4.92
CA GLU A 50 0.41 -9.98 6.23
C GLU A 50 -0.90 -9.17 6.37
N GLU A 51 -0.95 -7.95 5.83
CA GLU A 51 -2.18 -7.13 5.81
C GLU A 51 -3.30 -7.77 4.95
N LEU A 52 -2.92 -8.53 3.91
CA LEU A 52 -3.86 -9.27 3.05
C LEU A 52 -4.17 -10.69 3.58
N GLY A 53 -3.61 -11.06 4.73
CA GLY A 53 -3.78 -12.38 5.35
C GLY A 53 -2.89 -13.47 4.77
N LEU A 54 -1.86 -13.10 4.00
CA LEU A 54 -0.84 -14.01 3.47
C LEU A 54 0.35 -14.11 4.44
N PRO A 55 1.13 -15.19 4.39
CA PRO A 55 2.34 -15.29 5.19
C PRO A 55 3.37 -14.22 4.79
N ARG A 56 4.30 -13.93 5.68
CA ARG A 56 5.44 -13.06 5.37
C ARG A 56 6.26 -13.66 4.22
N ALA A 57 6.63 -12.84 3.24
CA ALA A 57 7.41 -13.31 2.09
C ALA A 57 8.81 -13.81 2.51
N GLY A 58 9.14 -15.03 2.08
CA GLY A 58 10.50 -15.56 2.13
C GLY A 58 11.39 -14.92 1.06
N ARG A 59 12.68 -15.28 1.04
CA ARG A 59 13.68 -14.72 0.11
C ARG A 59 13.23 -14.77 -1.36
N ASP A 60 12.68 -15.90 -1.78
CA ASP A 60 12.29 -16.13 -3.18
C ASP A 60 10.79 -15.88 -3.41
N CYS A 61 10.06 -15.43 -2.38
CA CYS A 61 8.61 -15.21 -2.38
C CYS A 61 7.76 -16.41 -2.85
N GLY A 62 8.33 -17.62 -2.94
CA GLY A 62 7.65 -18.83 -3.39
C GLY A 62 6.57 -19.33 -2.42
N ASN A 63 6.59 -18.85 -1.18
CA ASN A 63 5.56 -19.13 -0.17
C ASN A 63 4.34 -18.19 -0.28
N ILE A 64 4.30 -17.31 -1.28
CA ILE A 64 3.20 -16.37 -1.50
C ILE A 64 2.37 -16.84 -2.70
N ASP A 65 1.16 -17.32 -2.44
CA ASP A 65 0.13 -17.53 -3.45
C ASP A 65 -0.93 -16.41 -3.36
N PRO A 66 -0.98 -15.48 -4.32
CA PRO A 66 -2.00 -14.45 -4.37
C PRO A 66 -3.43 -15.01 -4.44
N SER A 67 -3.63 -16.24 -4.91
CA SER A 67 -4.96 -16.85 -5.03
C SER A 67 -5.62 -17.12 -3.67
N GLU A 68 -4.81 -17.28 -2.62
CA GLU A 68 -5.26 -17.52 -1.24
C GLU A 68 -5.87 -16.28 -0.57
N VAL A 69 -5.70 -15.10 -1.16
CA VAL A 69 -6.32 -13.88 -0.64
C VAL A 69 -7.84 -14.02 -0.67
N SER A 70 -8.47 -13.71 0.46
CA SER A 70 -9.91 -13.69 0.65
C SER A 70 -10.34 -12.43 1.38
N LEU A 71 -11.59 -11.98 1.19
CA LEU A 71 -12.09 -10.79 1.87
C LEU A 71 -12.20 -10.95 3.41
N GLN A 72 -12.15 -12.18 3.92
CA GLN A 72 -12.22 -12.47 5.36
C GLN A 72 -10.84 -12.46 6.04
N THR A 73 -9.77 -12.70 5.27
CA THR A 73 -8.40 -12.78 5.80
C THR A 73 -7.69 -11.43 5.83
N ILE A 74 -8.21 -10.44 5.10
CA ILE A 74 -7.69 -9.07 5.06
C ILE A 74 -7.96 -8.37 6.40
N CYS A 75 -7.00 -7.58 6.87
CA CYS A 75 -7.12 -6.81 8.10
C CYS A 75 -8.34 -5.87 8.05
N SER A 76 -9.15 -5.86 9.11
CA SER A 76 -10.45 -5.17 9.11
C SER A 76 -10.33 -3.67 8.90
N ASP A 77 -9.37 -3.04 9.57
CA ASP A 77 -9.04 -1.63 9.44
C ASP A 77 -8.57 -1.25 8.03
N ARG A 78 -7.78 -2.13 7.39
CA ARG A 78 -7.34 -1.95 6.00
C ARG A 78 -8.52 -1.99 5.04
N ARG A 79 -9.42 -2.95 5.25
CA ARG A 79 -10.62 -3.12 4.43
C ARG A 79 -11.56 -1.92 4.57
N GLU A 80 -11.75 -1.38 5.76
CA GLU A 80 -12.55 -0.17 6.00
C GLU A 80 -12.00 1.04 5.21
N LEU A 81 -10.67 1.20 5.18
CA LEU A 81 -10.03 2.27 4.40
C LEU A 81 -10.19 2.07 2.89
N ASP A 82 -9.94 0.85 2.41
CA ASP A 82 -10.05 0.54 0.98
C ASP A 82 -11.51 0.60 0.49
N GLU A 83 -12.49 0.28 1.34
CA GLU A 83 -13.92 0.35 1.03
C GLU A 83 -14.36 1.76 0.62
N ILE A 84 -13.81 2.81 1.25
CA ILE A 84 -14.09 4.20 0.86
C ILE A 84 -13.67 4.44 -0.60
N VAL A 85 -12.48 3.97 -0.98
CA VAL A 85 -11.95 4.14 -2.34
C VAL A 85 -12.73 3.27 -3.34
N PHE A 86 -12.99 2.02 -3.00
CA PHE A 86 -13.72 1.08 -3.86
C PHE A 86 -15.17 1.51 -4.08
N THR A 87 -15.81 2.11 -3.07
CA THR A 87 -17.16 2.68 -3.20
C THR A 87 -17.16 3.84 -4.20
N VAL A 88 -16.18 4.73 -4.13
CA VAL A 88 -16.05 5.85 -5.08
C VAL A 88 -15.78 5.35 -6.49
N LEU A 89 -15.04 4.25 -6.63
CA LEU A 89 -14.76 3.61 -7.92
C LEU A 89 -15.90 2.70 -8.42
N GLY A 90 -16.91 2.41 -7.59
CA GLY A 90 -18.03 1.55 -7.93
C GLY A 90 -17.68 0.07 -8.09
N LEU A 91 -16.64 -0.41 -7.42
CA LEU A 91 -16.18 -1.80 -7.57
C LEU A 91 -17.06 -2.78 -6.79
N THR A 92 -17.45 -3.86 -7.46
CA THR A 92 -18.12 -5.02 -6.85
C THR A 92 -17.17 -5.83 -5.97
N GLY A 93 -17.71 -6.64 -5.05
CA GLY A 93 -16.87 -7.46 -4.16
C GLY A 93 -15.93 -8.44 -4.89
N GLN A 94 -16.31 -8.90 -6.09
CA GLN A 94 -15.44 -9.75 -6.92
C GLN A 94 -14.26 -8.94 -7.50
N GLU A 95 -14.53 -7.75 -8.03
CA GLU A 95 -13.49 -6.86 -8.56
C GLU A 95 -12.54 -6.38 -7.45
N GLN A 96 -13.05 -6.10 -6.25
CA GLN A 96 -12.23 -5.78 -5.09
C GLN A 96 -11.26 -6.92 -4.75
N LEU A 97 -11.75 -8.16 -4.76
CA LEU A 97 -10.92 -9.34 -4.54
C LEU A 97 -9.83 -9.48 -5.63
N GLU A 98 -10.17 -9.24 -6.90
CA GLU A 98 -9.20 -9.26 -7.99
C GLU A 98 -8.12 -8.18 -7.84
N VAL A 99 -8.50 -6.97 -7.40
CA VAL A 99 -7.54 -5.90 -7.09
C VAL A 99 -6.55 -6.36 -6.02
N TYR A 100 -7.03 -6.95 -4.93
CA TYR A 100 -6.14 -7.43 -3.87
C TYR A 100 -5.18 -8.51 -4.37
N ARG A 101 -5.67 -9.47 -5.16
CA ARG A 101 -4.85 -10.53 -5.77
C ARG A 101 -3.80 -9.95 -6.72
N ALA A 102 -4.20 -8.98 -7.56
CA ALA A 102 -3.30 -8.31 -8.48
C ALA A 102 -2.19 -7.54 -7.75
N VAL A 103 -2.51 -6.87 -6.64
CA VAL A 103 -1.53 -6.17 -5.80
C VAL A 103 -0.54 -7.15 -5.16
N ALA A 104 -1.03 -8.26 -4.59
CA ALA A 104 -0.18 -9.30 -4.01
C ALA A 104 0.75 -9.91 -5.07
N GLN A 105 0.23 -10.23 -6.26
CA GLN A 105 1.00 -10.74 -7.39
C GLN A 105 2.08 -9.75 -7.84
N LEU A 106 1.72 -8.47 -7.98
CA LEU A 106 2.67 -7.41 -8.37
C LEU A 106 3.79 -7.26 -7.34
N ALA A 107 3.46 -7.26 -6.05
CA ALA A 107 4.45 -7.17 -4.98
C ALA A 107 5.40 -8.38 -5.01
N ARG A 108 4.85 -9.58 -5.16
CA ARG A 108 5.62 -10.83 -5.28
C ARG A 108 6.61 -10.78 -6.43
N ASP A 109 6.14 -10.42 -7.62
CA ASP A 109 6.97 -10.41 -8.83
C ASP A 109 8.10 -9.39 -8.77
N ARG A 110 7.84 -8.23 -8.14
CA ARG A 110 8.87 -7.19 -7.92
C ARG A 110 9.96 -7.68 -6.97
N LEU A 111 9.57 -8.31 -5.87
CA LEU A 111 10.52 -8.84 -4.88
C LEU A 111 11.34 -10.01 -5.44
N ALA A 112 10.70 -10.94 -6.15
CA ALA A 112 11.39 -12.06 -6.80
C ALA A 112 12.43 -11.58 -7.84
N ARG A 113 12.08 -10.58 -8.66
CA ARG A 113 13.01 -9.97 -9.62
C ARG A 113 14.18 -9.27 -8.93
N ALA A 114 13.91 -8.54 -7.84
CA ALA A 114 14.96 -7.88 -7.07
C ALA A 114 15.93 -8.90 -6.44
N ALA A 115 15.43 -10.04 -5.96
CA ALA A 115 16.26 -11.11 -5.40
C ALA A 115 17.10 -11.85 -6.47
N SER A 116 16.57 -11.99 -7.68
CA SER A 116 17.25 -12.69 -8.79
C SER A 116 18.37 -11.86 -9.44
N THR A 117 18.37 -10.54 -9.26
CA THR A 117 19.40 -9.68 -9.85
C THR A 117 20.58 -9.63 -8.90
N LYS A 118 21.56 -10.52 -9.10
CA LYS A 118 22.81 -10.58 -8.35
C LYS A 118 23.99 -10.52 -9.30
#